data_AF-A0AAE2CEX7-F1
#
_entry.id   AF-A0AAE2CEX7-F1
#
_cell.length_a   1.000
_cell.length_b   1.000
_cell.length_c   1.000
_cell.angle_alpha   90.00
_cell.angle_beta   90.00
_cell.angle_gamma   90.00
#
_symmetry.space_group_name_H-M   'P 1'
#
loop_
_entity.id
_entity.type
_entity.pdbx_description
1 polymer ?
#
loop_
_entity_poly.entity_id
_entity_poly.type
_entity_poly.pdbx_seq_one_letter_code
_entity_poly.pdbx_strand_id
1 'polypeptide(L)'
;MASAVCMAVGFVKASTTLERKDHVAERVVTRPPEDGRNRRVLIVGGTGVAGSNTAVALSKLCPDLRLVLGGRNRQKGDKLVATLGESSEFAQVDIGDVKSLKAVMKDVDLVVNAAGPFDYLECNVLEAAIQSKTAYIDVSDSKRYAQRAKTYKNRAMAAVMAAMLVHNAQSESRGQLESIRFNYYTCGSGGAGRGVLATSYFLLGDEAVTYHKGEKVKFSPYSSMHNIDFGEGVGKKDVFLLNLPEVESAHQVLGVPTVSGRFGTGPFFWNWTLSAITHLVPSNFLRNQRIVEMLVQFSYPLIRAVDVLTGETMSIKVDLECSDGYNTTAIFSHEKLSEAAGVATAAFVLAVLEGSTKPGVWYPEEPEGISIEARETLLRRVADGATNSVVIKYVTTST
;
A
#
# COMPACT_ATOMS: atom_id res chain seq x y z
N MET A 1 -11.49 -4.04 22.16
CA MET A 1 -10.10 -3.49 22.04
C MET A 1 -9.96 -2.99 20.62
N ALA A 2 -9.18 -1.95 20.36
CA ALA A 2 -8.93 -1.50 18.99
C ALA A 2 -8.18 -2.60 18.20
N SER A 3 -8.58 -2.81 16.95
CA SER A 3 -7.85 -3.57 15.92
C SER A 3 -7.29 -2.57 14.91
N ALA A 4 -6.02 -2.69 14.53
CA ALA A 4 -5.33 -1.64 13.80
C ALA A 4 -4.36 -2.15 12.71
N VAL A 5 -4.45 -1.60 11.50
CA VAL A 5 -3.85 -2.17 10.28
C VAL A 5 -3.26 -1.06 9.38
N CYS A 6 -1.94 -0.87 9.35
CA CYS A 6 -1.31 -0.01 8.33
C CYS A 6 -1.19 -0.76 6.98
N MET A 7 -1.18 -0.02 5.87
CA MET A 7 -1.17 -0.54 4.50
C MET A 7 -0.11 0.10 3.59
N ALA A 8 0.36 -0.69 2.62
CA ALA A 8 0.97 -0.23 1.37
C ALA A 8 0.71 -1.28 0.26
N VAL A 9 0.07 -0.88 -0.84
CA VAL A 9 -0.93 -1.63 -1.64
C VAL A 9 -0.37 -2.60 -2.71
N GLY A 10 -1.06 -3.69 -3.09
CA GLY A 10 -0.83 -4.48 -4.34
C GLY A 10 -1.48 -5.88 -4.39
N PHE A 11 -2.00 -6.35 -5.55
CA PHE A 11 -3.02 -7.45 -5.63
C PHE A 11 -2.82 -8.60 -6.65
N VAL A 12 -3.26 -9.82 -6.31
CA VAL A 12 -3.19 -11.02 -7.17
C VAL A 12 -4.52 -11.75 -7.39
N LYS A 13 -4.72 -12.26 -8.61
CA LYS A 13 -5.87 -13.04 -9.08
C LYS A 13 -5.72 -14.54 -8.81
N ALA A 14 -6.84 -15.21 -8.51
CA ALA A 14 -6.91 -16.64 -8.25
C ALA A 14 -6.43 -17.51 -9.44
N SER A 15 -5.84 -18.66 -9.11
CA SER A 15 -5.27 -19.61 -10.06
C SER A 15 -6.35 -20.34 -10.88
N THR A 16 -6.16 -20.41 -12.20
CA THR A 16 -6.86 -21.37 -13.08
C THR A 16 -5.84 -22.18 -13.86
N THR A 17 -5.72 -23.47 -13.50
CA THR A 17 -4.96 -24.45 -14.28
C THR A 17 -5.63 -24.65 -15.64
N LEU A 18 -4.85 -24.71 -16.71
CA LEU A 18 -5.37 -24.78 -18.08
C LEU A 18 -5.90 -26.18 -18.44
N GLU A 19 -7.19 -26.41 -18.22
CA GLU A 19 -7.99 -27.27 -19.10
C GLU A 19 -9.20 -26.49 -19.64
N ARG A 20 -9.56 -26.73 -20.90
CA ARG A 20 -10.46 -25.87 -21.68
C ARG A 20 -11.86 -26.49 -21.78
N LYS A 21 -12.87 -25.85 -21.17
CA LYS A 21 -14.31 -26.08 -21.44
C LYS A 21 -15.11 -24.82 -21.14
N ASP A 22 -16.10 -24.55 -21.98
CA ASP A 22 -16.81 -23.27 -22.01
C ASP A 22 -17.98 -23.24 -21.01
N HIS A 23 -17.87 -22.39 -19.99
CA HIS A 23 -18.99 -22.01 -19.12
C HIS A 23 -19.04 -20.49 -18.94
N VAL A 24 -20.25 -19.94 -19.03
CA VAL A 24 -20.51 -18.50 -18.92
C VAL A 24 -20.36 -18.08 -17.45
N ALA A 25 -19.51 -17.08 -17.20
CA ALA A 25 -19.23 -16.61 -15.85
C ALA A 25 -20.41 -15.80 -15.27
N GLU A 26 -21.15 -16.40 -14.35
CA GLU A 26 -22.23 -15.74 -13.62
C GLU A 26 -21.65 -14.75 -12.57
N ARG A 27 -22.16 -13.51 -12.55
CA ARG A 27 -21.67 -12.46 -11.63
C ARG A 27 -22.20 -12.68 -10.20
N VAL A 28 -21.53 -13.54 -9.45
CA VAL A 28 -21.75 -13.69 -7.99
C VAL A 28 -21.23 -12.45 -7.27
N VAL A 29 -22.08 -11.43 -7.15
CA VAL A 29 -21.83 -10.27 -6.27
C VAL A 29 -22.03 -10.73 -4.83
N THR A 30 -20.93 -11.08 -4.16
CA THR A 30 -20.94 -11.38 -2.73
C THR A 30 -21.31 -10.12 -1.94
N ARG A 31 -22.57 -10.01 -1.52
CA ARG A 31 -23.01 -8.93 -0.63
C ARG A 31 -22.23 -8.99 0.70
N PRO A 32 -21.86 -7.84 1.29
CA PRO A 32 -21.42 -7.81 2.68
C PRO A 32 -22.56 -8.29 3.62
N PRO A 33 -22.25 -8.71 4.85
CA PRO A 33 -23.27 -9.16 5.80
C PRO A 33 -24.32 -8.06 6.09
N GLU A 34 -25.56 -8.47 6.39
CA GLU A 34 -26.72 -7.56 6.48
C GLU A 34 -26.63 -6.46 7.56
N ASP A 35 -25.64 -6.56 8.46
CA ASP A 35 -25.27 -5.57 9.49
C ASP A 35 -24.55 -4.32 8.92
N GLY A 36 -24.31 -4.25 7.61
CA GLY A 36 -23.65 -3.08 6.98
C GLY A 36 -24.36 -1.73 7.16
N ARG A 37 -25.68 -1.75 7.43
CA ARG A 37 -26.61 -0.60 7.31
C ARG A 37 -26.42 0.62 8.23
N ASN A 38 -25.46 0.60 9.16
CA ASN A 38 -25.26 1.74 10.07
C ASN A 38 -23.79 2.04 10.44
N ARG A 39 -22.82 1.37 9.82
CA ARG A 39 -21.40 1.50 10.18
C ARG A 39 -20.81 2.82 9.66
N ARG A 40 -20.01 3.49 10.48
CA ARG A 40 -19.39 4.81 10.19
C ARG A 40 -17.87 4.70 10.10
N VAL A 41 -17.31 5.17 8.98
CA VAL A 41 -15.87 5.23 8.72
C VAL A 41 -15.39 6.67 8.62
N LEU A 42 -14.46 7.05 9.49
CA LEU A 42 -13.78 8.33 9.45
C LEU A 42 -12.54 8.26 8.54
N ILE A 43 -12.41 9.15 7.57
CA ILE A 43 -11.23 9.25 6.71
C ILE A 43 -10.49 10.55 7.03
N VAL A 44 -9.53 10.49 7.95
CA VAL A 44 -8.66 11.62 8.31
C VAL A 44 -7.71 11.90 7.15
N GLY A 45 -7.71 13.13 6.63
CA GLY A 45 -7.06 13.44 5.35
C GLY A 45 -7.95 13.14 4.14
N GLY A 46 -9.27 12.94 4.31
CA GLY A 46 -10.23 12.59 3.26
C GLY A 46 -10.33 13.56 2.07
N THR A 47 -9.77 14.76 2.17
CA THR A 47 -9.67 15.75 1.06
C THR A 47 -8.30 15.78 0.37
N GLY A 48 -7.39 14.87 0.74
CA GLY A 48 -6.13 14.59 0.05
C GLY A 48 -6.26 13.40 -0.90
N VAL A 49 -5.27 13.22 -1.79
CA VAL A 49 -5.33 12.26 -2.91
C VAL A 49 -5.70 10.84 -2.45
N ALA A 50 -4.98 10.27 -1.47
CA ALA A 50 -5.28 8.93 -0.98
C ALA A 50 -6.68 8.87 -0.34
N GLY A 51 -6.97 9.73 0.64
CA GLY A 51 -8.24 9.75 1.36
C GLY A 51 -9.48 9.94 0.48
N SER A 52 -9.40 10.78 -0.56
CA SER A 52 -10.51 10.97 -1.49
C SER A 52 -10.73 9.77 -2.42
N ASN A 53 -9.66 9.13 -2.89
CA ASN A 53 -9.78 7.89 -3.67
C ASN A 53 -10.33 6.73 -2.80
N THR A 54 -9.91 6.64 -1.53
CA THR A 54 -10.49 5.69 -0.56
C THR A 54 -11.99 5.93 -0.35
N ALA A 55 -12.41 7.20 -0.21
CA ALA A 55 -13.82 7.53 -0.05
C ALA A 55 -14.66 7.13 -1.27
N VAL A 56 -14.19 7.46 -2.48
CA VAL A 56 -14.85 7.09 -3.75
C VAL A 56 -14.87 5.56 -3.95
N ALA A 57 -13.84 4.84 -3.52
CA ALA A 57 -13.84 3.39 -3.59
C ALA A 57 -14.81 2.75 -2.58
N LEU A 58 -14.85 3.25 -1.33
CA LEU A 58 -15.79 2.78 -0.31
C LEU A 58 -17.24 3.01 -0.72
N SER A 59 -17.59 4.18 -1.27
CA SER A 59 -18.96 4.46 -1.73
C SER A 59 -19.41 3.57 -2.88
N LYS A 60 -18.48 2.99 -3.65
CA LYS A 60 -18.77 1.99 -4.70
C LYS A 60 -18.88 0.58 -4.15
N LEU A 61 -17.93 0.17 -3.29
CA LEU A 61 -17.84 -1.19 -2.76
C LEU A 61 -18.87 -1.48 -1.65
N CYS A 62 -19.31 -0.45 -0.92
CA CYS A 62 -20.34 -0.56 0.12
C CYS A 62 -21.17 0.74 0.22
N PRO A 63 -22.21 0.93 -0.62
CA PRO A 63 -22.99 2.17 -0.66
C PRO A 63 -23.76 2.51 0.63
N ASP A 64 -24.06 1.50 1.46
CA ASP A 64 -24.73 1.65 2.77
C ASP A 64 -23.78 2.22 3.85
N LEU A 65 -22.48 2.28 3.59
CA LEU A 65 -21.45 2.71 4.55
C LEU A 65 -21.43 4.23 4.72
N ARG A 66 -21.49 4.71 5.96
CA ARG A 66 -21.48 6.14 6.26
C ARG A 66 -20.05 6.69 6.33
N LEU A 67 -19.72 7.67 5.49
CA LEU A 67 -18.37 8.21 5.33
C LEU A 67 -18.22 9.60 5.98
N VAL A 68 -17.38 9.69 7.00
CA VAL A 68 -17.01 10.97 7.64
C VAL A 68 -15.68 11.43 7.05
N LEU A 69 -15.70 12.45 6.19
CA LEU A 69 -14.49 13.03 5.61
C LEU A 69 -13.82 13.98 6.61
N GLY A 70 -12.72 13.56 7.22
CA GLY A 70 -11.94 14.37 8.15
C GLY A 70 -10.90 15.22 7.43
N GLY A 71 -10.88 16.54 7.63
CA GLY A 71 -9.77 17.37 7.16
C GLY A 71 -9.81 18.84 7.56
N ARG A 72 -8.77 19.58 7.15
CA ARG A 72 -8.58 20.99 7.54
C ARG A 72 -9.36 21.99 6.66
N ASN A 73 -9.56 21.66 5.39
CA ASN A 73 -10.19 22.56 4.40
C ASN A 73 -11.67 22.19 4.19
N ARG A 74 -12.56 22.98 4.79
CA ARG A 74 -14.01 22.82 4.74
C ARG A 74 -14.58 22.82 3.31
N GLN A 75 -14.18 23.80 2.49
CA GLN A 75 -14.66 23.96 1.10
C GLN A 75 -14.31 22.76 0.18
N LYS A 76 -13.16 22.11 0.39
CA LYS A 76 -12.83 20.86 -0.31
C LYS A 76 -13.66 19.68 0.21
N GLY A 77 -13.97 19.68 1.50
CA GLY A 77 -14.86 18.73 2.15
C GLY A 77 -16.26 18.74 1.56
N ASP A 78 -16.94 19.88 1.62
CA ASP A 78 -18.32 20.04 1.15
C ASP A 78 -18.47 19.65 -0.35
N LYS A 79 -17.47 19.95 -1.18
CA LYS A 79 -17.44 19.55 -2.60
C LYS A 79 -17.33 18.03 -2.79
N LEU A 80 -16.54 17.34 -1.95
CA LEU A 80 -16.41 15.89 -2.04
C LEU A 80 -17.64 15.18 -1.45
N VAL A 81 -18.24 15.70 -0.38
CA VAL A 81 -19.55 15.25 0.14
C VAL A 81 -20.62 15.33 -0.96
N ALA A 82 -20.72 16.48 -1.64
CA ALA A 82 -21.64 16.66 -2.76
C ALA A 82 -21.37 15.74 -3.98
N THR A 83 -20.21 15.07 -4.03
CA THR A 83 -19.85 14.08 -5.06
C THR A 83 -20.15 12.64 -4.61
N LEU A 84 -20.09 12.36 -3.30
CA LEU A 84 -20.32 11.03 -2.72
C LEU A 84 -21.79 10.78 -2.32
N GLY A 85 -22.57 11.84 -2.07
CA GLY A 85 -24.00 11.76 -1.75
C GLY A 85 -24.31 11.68 -0.25
N GLU A 86 -25.59 11.40 0.04
CA GLU A 86 -26.20 11.55 1.38
C GLU A 86 -25.60 10.63 2.46
N SER A 87 -24.98 9.51 2.09
CA SER A 87 -24.22 8.64 3.00
C SER A 87 -22.88 9.25 3.45
N SER A 88 -22.59 10.52 3.16
CA SER A 88 -21.32 11.18 3.50
C SER A 88 -21.50 12.54 4.17
N GLU A 89 -20.55 12.87 5.05
CA GLU A 89 -20.47 14.14 5.76
C GLU A 89 -19.01 14.62 5.88
N PHE A 90 -18.79 15.87 6.26
CA PHE A 90 -17.44 16.42 6.48
C PHE A 90 -17.24 16.93 7.91
N ALA A 91 -16.19 16.44 8.55
CA ALA A 91 -15.73 16.90 9.86
C ALA A 91 -14.45 17.73 9.71
N GLN A 92 -14.45 18.97 10.24
CA GLN A 92 -13.23 19.76 10.28
C GLN A 92 -12.32 19.27 11.42
N VAL A 93 -11.17 18.72 11.05
CA VAL A 93 -10.18 18.15 11.99
C VAL A 93 -8.75 18.44 11.54
N ASP A 94 -7.90 18.76 12.51
CA ASP A 94 -6.45 18.81 12.36
C ASP A 94 -5.82 17.69 13.21
N ILE A 95 -4.83 16.99 12.66
CA ILE A 95 -4.11 15.91 13.34
C ILE A 95 -3.18 16.43 14.46
N GLY A 96 -2.92 17.74 14.49
CA GLY A 96 -2.28 18.41 15.62
C GLY A 96 -3.22 18.65 16.82
N ASP A 97 -4.55 18.62 16.63
CA ASP A 97 -5.52 18.84 17.71
C ASP A 97 -6.10 17.51 18.23
N VAL A 98 -5.50 17.02 19.32
CA VAL A 98 -5.94 15.82 20.05
C VAL A 98 -7.37 15.93 20.58
N LYS A 99 -7.91 17.14 20.83
CA LYS A 99 -9.31 17.33 21.24
C LYS A 99 -10.25 17.13 20.04
N SER A 100 -9.92 17.72 18.89
CA SER A 100 -10.66 17.53 17.64
C SER A 100 -10.67 16.06 17.22
N LEU A 101 -9.52 15.38 17.24
CA LEU A 101 -9.41 13.93 16.96
C LEU A 101 -10.33 13.10 17.87
N LYS A 102 -10.30 13.33 19.19
CA LYS A 102 -11.15 12.62 20.16
C LYS A 102 -12.64 12.88 19.96
N ALA A 103 -13.03 14.11 19.59
CA ALA A 103 -14.41 14.46 19.34
C ALA A 103 -14.97 13.73 18.11
N VAL A 104 -14.22 13.69 17.00
CA VAL A 104 -14.68 13.05 15.76
C VAL A 104 -14.63 11.51 15.82
N MET A 105 -13.74 10.92 16.62
CA MET A 105 -13.63 9.46 16.77
C MET A 105 -14.66 8.83 17.71
N LYS A 106 -15.44 9.63 18.46
CA LYS A 106 -16.34 9.12 19.52
C LYS A 106 -17.40 8.13 19.01
N ASP A 107 -17.96 8.42 17.84
CA ASP A 107 -19.17 7.76 17.32
C ASP A 107 -18.89 7.12 15.94
N VAL A 108 -17.68 6.59 15.70
CA VAL A 108 -17.29 5.89 14.46
C VAL A 108 -16.64 4.54 14.77
N ASP A 109 -16.88 3.54 13.91
CA ASP A 109 -16.40 2.16 14.11
C ASP A 109 -14.93 2.00 13.72
N LEU A 110 -14.53 2.69 12.64
CA LEU A 110 -13.18 2.63 12.07
C LEU A 110 -12.70 4.01 11.61
N VAL A 111 -11.42 4.30 11.83
CA VAL A 111 -10.72 5.45 11.26
C VAL A 111 -9.63 5.02 10.27
N VAL A 112 -9.67 5.57 9.06
CA VAL A 112 -8.59 5.57 8.07
C VAL A 112 -7.79 6.86 8.21
N ASN A 113 -6.52 6.75 8.55
CA ASN A 113 -5.57 7.85 8.50
C ASN A 113 -4.88 7.89 7.12
N ALA A 114 -5.25 8.89 6.32
CA ALA A 114 -4.67 9.21 5.01
C ALA A 114 -4.02 10.60 5.00
N ALA A 115 -3.72 11.17 6.17
CA ALA A 115 -3.18 12.52 6.32
C ALA A 115 -1.64 12.54 6.34
N GLY A 116 -0.99 12.11 5.26
CA GLY A 116 0.47 12.19 5.10
C GLY A 116 1.01 13.62 4.84
N PRO A 117 2.34 13.81 4.74
CA PRO A 117 3.39 12.78 4.65
C PRO A 117 3.74 12.18 6.02
N PHE A 118 3.83 10.85 6.09
CA PHE A 118 3.94 10.13 7.37
C PHE A 118 5.29 10.28 8.06
N ASP A 119 6.38 10.53 7.33
CA ASP A 119 7.72 10.72 7.92
C ASP A 119 7.77 11.83 8.98
N TYR A 120 6.94 12.87 8.83
CA TYR A 120 6.85 14.04 9.72
C TYR A 120 5.97 13.83 10.96
N LEU A 121 5.23 12.72 11.05
CA LEU A 121 4.06 12.64 11.92
C LEU A 121 4.29 11.73 13.12
N GLU A 122 3.92 12.25 14.29
CA GLU A 122 3.71 11.42 15.47
C GLU A 122 2.40 10.63 15.37
N CYS A 123 2.27 9.59 16.19
CA CYS A 123 1.18 8.63 16.13
C CYS A 123 -0.19 9.17 16.62
N ASN A 124 -0.40 10.49 16.68
CA ASN A 124 -1.57 11.17 17.28
C ASN A 124 -2.94 10.54 16.89
N VAL A 125 -3.12 10.19 15.61
CA VAL A 125 -4.37 9.61 15.10
C VAL A 125 -4.56 8.17 15.59
N LEU A 126 -3.47 7.39 15.67
CA LEU A 126 -3.46 6.04 16.23
C LEU A 126 -3.67 6.07 17.76
N GLU A 127 -3.02 6.99 18.46
CA GLU A 127 -3.21 7.15 19.91
C GLU A 127 -4.64 7.57 20.26
N ALA A 128 -5.24 8.48 19.48
CA ALA A 128 -6.64 8.85 19.65
C ALA A 128 -7.58 7.66 19.41
N ALA A 129 -7.33 6.86 18.37
CA ALA A 129 -8.12 5.65 18.07
C ALA A 129 -7.99 4.57 19.16
N ILE A 130 -6.77 4.36 19.70
CA ILE A 130 -6.53 3.48 20.85
C ILE A 130 -7.31 3.96 22.08
N GLN A 131 -7.34 5.28 22.33
CA GLN A 131 -8.03 5.87 23.47
C GLN A 131 -9.56 5.85 23.33
N SER A 132 -10.12 6.02 22.12
CA SER A 132 -11.55 5.84 21.83
C SER A 132 -11.97 4.37 21.68
N LYS A 133 -11.00 3.45 21.51
CA LYS A 133 -11.16 2.02 21.19
C LYS A 133 -11.72 1.75 19.78
N THR A 134 -11.70 2.75 18.90
CA THR A 134 -12.06 2.69 17.48
C THR A 134 -11.08 1.80 16.71
N ALA A 135 -11.54 1.05 15.69
CA ALA A 135 -10.63 0.35 14.79
C ALA A 135 -9.81 1.33 13.96
N TYR A 136 -8.56 1.02 13.63
CA TYR A 136 -7.66 1.96 12.95
C TYR A 136 -7.07 1.36 11.68
N ILE A 137 -6.91 2.20 10.68
CA ILE A 137 -6.21 1.91 9.43
C ILE A 137 -5.32 3.10 9.09
N ASP A 138 -4.18 2.88 8.46
CA ASP A 138 -3.48 3.95 7.73
C ASP A 138 -2.80 3.47 6.46
N VAL A 139 -2.38 4.43 5.63
CA VAL A 139 -1.78 4.21 4.30
C VAL A 139 -0.29 4.60 4.25
N SER A 140 0.43 4.44 5.37
CA SER A 140 1.83 4.88 5.51
C SER A 140 2.82 4.05 4.71
N ASP A 141 3.35 4.67 3.65
CA ASP A 141 4.59 4.31 2.95
C ASP A 141 5.86 4.46 3.82
N SER A 142 5.88 5.41 4.77
CA SER A 142 7.05 5.67 5.61
C SER A 142 7.50 4.45 6.44
N LYS A 143 8.78 4.07 6.27
CA LYS A 143 9.46 3.06 7.11
C LYS A 143 9.67 3.52 8.55
N ARG A 144 9.78 4.83 8.79
CA ARG A 144 9.98 5.40 10.13
C ARG A 144 8.66 5.50 10.89
N TYR A 145 7.61 6.02 10.24
CA TYR A 145 6.29 6.21 10.87
C TYR A 145 5.77 4.92 11.50
N ALA A 146 5.60 3.86 10.72
CA ALA A 146 5.08 2.60 11.25
C ALA A 146 6.14 1.64 11.82
N GLN A 147 7.39 2.10 12.02
CA GLN A 147 8.27 1.55 13.07
C GLN A 147 7.90 2.18 14.43
N ARG A 148 7.62 3.50 14.50
CA ARG A 148 6.94 4.10 15.66
C ARG A 148 5.59 3.41 15.87
N ALA A 149 4.77 3.27 14.83
CA ALA A 149 3.54 2.48 14.91
C ALA A 149 3.76 0.95 15.02
N LYS A 150 4.99 0.40 15.19
CA LYS A 150 5.23 -0.97 15.75
C LYS A 150 5.48 -0.95 17.26
N THR A 151 5.91 0.16 17.85
CA THR A 151 5.82 0.30 19.33
C THR A 151 4.36 0.29 19.80
N TYR A 152 3.41 0.50 18.87
CA TYR A 152 1.97 0.28 19.02
C TYR A 152 1.46 -1.00 18.30
N LYS A 153 1.88 -1.32 17.04
CA LYS A 153 2.16 -2.68 16.42
C LYS A 153 2.08 -3.06 14.85
N ASN A 154 1.96 -2.26 13.72
CA ASN A 154 2.43 -2.53 12.24
C ASN A 154 1.62 -2.21 10.90
N ARG A 155 2.24 -2.48 9.67
CA ARG A 155 1.87 -2.38 8.18
C ARG A 155 1.82 -3.72 7.34
N ALA A 156 1.79 -3.98 6.03
CA ALA A 156 1.64 -3.35 4.71
C ALA A 156 1.06 -4.45 3.77
N MET A 157 0.69 -4.16 2.51
CA MET A 157 -0.06 -5.12 1.65
C MET A 157 0.76 -5.77 0.51
N ALA A 158 1.80 -5.17 -0.05
CA ALA A 158 2.72 -5.93 -0.91
C ALA A 158 3.24 -7.19 -0.17
N ALA A 159 3.35 -7.11 1.16
CA ALA A 159 3.61 -8.22 2.05
C ALA A 159 2.42 -9.18 2.27
N VAL A 160 1.15 -8.80 2.05
CA VAL A 160 0.03 -9.77 1.92
C VAL A 160 0.18 -10.61 0.67
N MET A 161 0.63 -10.03 -0.46
CA MET A 161 0.99 -10.85 -1.63
C MET A 161 2.12 -11.81 -1.28
N ALA A 162 3.19 -11.31 -0.66
CA ALA A 162 4.28 -12.17 -0.17
C ALA A 162 3.79 -13.28 0.77
N ALA A 163 2.91 -12.96 1.72
CA ALA A 163 2.40 -13.91 2.70
C ALA A 163 1.44 -14.93 2.08
N MET A 164 0.70 -14.56 1.02
CA MET A 164 -0.09 -15.49 0.21
C MET A 164 0.82 -16.40 -0.64
N LEU A 165 1.84 -15.84 -1.29
CA LEU A 165 2.82 -16.64 -2.04
C LEU A 165 3.58 -17.61 -1.14
N VAL A 166 4.01 -17.16 0.05
CA VAL A 166 4.69 -17.99 1.06
C VAL A 166 3.76 -19.06 1.63
N HIS A 167 2.50 -18.74 1.94
CA HIS A 167 1.53 -19.73 2.42
C HIS A 167 1.26 -20.83 1.38
N ASN A 168 1.09 -20.44 0.11
CA ASN A 168 0.91 -21.39 -0.99
C ASN A 168 2.18 -22.20 -1.23
N ALA A 169 3.37 -21.57 -1.21
CA ALA A 169 4.65 -22.29 -1.29
C ALA A 169 4.82 -23.30 -0.14
N GLN A 170 4.42 -22.96 1.09
CA GLN A 170 4.47 -23.89 2.24
C GLN A 170 3.57 -25.13 2.10
N SER A 171 2.61 -25.15 1.16
CA SER A 171 1.78 -26.32 0.86
C SER A 171 2.11 -27.00 -0.47
N GLU A 172 2.79 -26.32 -1.40
CA GLU A 172 3.10 -26.82 -2.76
C GLU A 172 4.58 -27.18 -2.98
N SER A 173 5.51 -26.50 -2.31
CA SER A 173 6.96 -26.73 -2.37
C SER A 173 7.40 -27.75 -1.33
N ARG A 174 8.46 -28.51 -1.65
CA ARG A 174 9.20 -29.39 -0.72
C ARG A 174 10.53 -28.77 -0.27
N GLY A 175 10.97 -27.69 -0.92
CA GLY A 175 12.15 -26.91 -0.57
C GLY A 175 11.90 -25.91 0.57
N GLN A 176 12.96 -25.23 0.98
CA GLN A 176 12.91 -24.09 1.90
C GLN A 176 12.76 -22.78 1.12
N LEU A 177 12.18 -21.75 1.74
CA LEU A 177 12.09 -20.41 1.16
C LEU A 177 13.51 -19.82 1.03
N GLU A 178 13.95 -19.44 -0.18
CA GLU A 178 15.30 -18.89 -0.38
C GLU A 178 15.29 -17.37 -0.54
N SER A 179 14.44 -16.87 -1.43
CA SER A 179 14.49 -15.48 -1.89
C SER A 179 13.09 -14.93 -2.18
N ILE A 180 12.84 -13.69 -1.75
CA ILE A 180 11.66 -12.93 -2.16
C ILE A 180 12.06 -11.51 -2.58
N ARG A 181 11.50 -11.04 -3.70
CA ARG A 181 11.87 -9.76 -4.32
C ARG A 181 10.63 -8.94 -4.61
N PHE A 182 10.57 -7.76 -4.02
CA PHE A 182 9.54 -6.75 -4.31
C PHE A 182 10.07 -5.80 -5.38
N ASN A 183 9.36 -5.68 -6.49
CA ASN A 183 9.69 -4.76 -7.58
C ASN A 183 8.49 -3.86 -7.85
N TYR A 184 8.72 -2.56 -7.97
CA TYR A 184 7.70 -1.55 -8.19
C TYR A 184 8.02 -0.71 -9.42
N TYR A 185 6.99 -0.37 -10.18
CA TYR A 185 7.04 0.59 -11.26
C TYR A 185 5.92 1.61 -11.15
N THR A 186 6.17 2.85 -11.56
CA THR A 186 5.15 3.91 -11.68
C THR A 186 5.51 4.90 -12.78
N CYS A 187 4.56 5.23 -13.67
CA CYS A 187 4.71 6.28 -14.67
C CYS A 187 4.37 7.64 -14.06
N GLY A 188 5.19 8.65 -14.36
CA GLY A 188 5.23 9.90 -13.62
C GLY A 188 5.42 9.65 -12.13
N SER A 189 4.65 10.38 -11.33
CA SER A 189 4.41 10.16 -9.90
C SER A 189 3.29 9.16 -9.60
N GLY A 190 2.59 8.65 -10.62
CA GLY A 190 1.37 7.84 -10.44
C GLY A 190 0.15 8.66 -10.01
N GLY A 191 0.17 9.97 -10.24
CA GLY A 191 -0.86 10.87 -9.72
C GLY A 191 -0.72 11.16 -8.23
N ALA A 192 0.41 10.79 -7.64
CA ALA A 192 0.56 10.81 -6.20
C ALA A 192 0.62 12.23 -5.64
N GLY A 193 -0.01 12.41 -4.48
CA GLY A 193 -0.02 13.70 -3.80
C GLY A 193 1.36 14.09 -3.26
N ARG A 194 1.48 15.38 -2.87
CA ARG A 194 2.68 15.95 -2.22
C ARG A 194 3.24 15.11 -1.04
N GLY A 195 2.42 14.28 -0.40
CA GLY A 195 2.82 13.29 0.60
C GLY A 195 3.83 12.28 0.09
N VAL A 196 3.44 11.46 -0.89
CA VAL A 196 4.29 10.40 -1.47
C VAL A 196 5.54 10.99 -2.12
N LEU A 197 5.44 12.19 -2.71
CA LEU A 197 6.61 12.89 -3.25
C LEU A 197 7.61 13.30 -2.14
N ALA A 198 7.14 13.70 -0.95
CA ALA A 198 8.01 13.94 0.19
C ALA A 198 8.68 12.64 0.66
N THR A 199 7.91 11.55 0.85
CA THR A 199 8.45 10.23 1.22
C THR A 199 9.44 9.68 0.18
N SER A 200 9.23 9.97 -1.11
CA SER A 200 10.19 9.66 -2.17
C SER A 200 11.56 10.32 -1.93
N TYR A 201 11.60 11.60 -1.54
CA TYR A 201 12.87 12.25 -1.16
C TYR A 201 13.50 11.64 0.11
N PHE A 202 12.69 11.21 1.11
CA PHE A 202 13.23 10.50 2.28
C PHE A 202 13.84 9.14 1.94
N LEU A 203 13.23 8.39 1.02
CA LEU A 203 13.77 7.12 0.53
C LEU A 203 15.09 7.30 -0.24
N LEU A 204 15.30 8.43 -0.93
CA LEU A 204 16.61 8.79 -1.50
C LEU A 204 17.64 9.23 -0.45
N GLY A 205 17.20 9.61 0.75
CA GLY A 205 18.08 9.99 1.87
C GLY A 205 18.49 8.82 2.77
N ASP A 206 17.86 7.65 2.65
CA ASP A 206 18.07 6.49 3.52
C ASP A 206 18.73 5.31 2.81
N GLU A 207 19.65 4.63 3.49
CA GLU A 207 20.33 3.44 2.97
C GLU A 207 19.33 2.34 2.62
N ALA A 208 19.43 1.77 1.43
CA ALA A 208 18.58 0.67 1.00
C ALA A 208 18.95 -0.59 1.78
N VAL A 209 18.06 -0.99 2.71
CA VAL A 209 18.20 -2.22 3.49
C VAL A 209 17.72 -3.41 2.67
N THR A 210 18.51 -4.47 2.66
CA THR A 210 18.16 -5.79 2.11
C THR A 210 18.59 -6.89 3.07
N TYR A 211 18.06 -8.10 2.90
CA TYR A 211 18.54 -9.30 3.59
C TYR A 211 19.13 -10.27 2.57
N HIS A 212 20.20 -10.97 2.94
CA HIS A 212 20.83 -12.01 2.12
C HIS A 212 21.30 -13.15 3.03
N LYS A 213 20.74 -14.34 2.85
CA LYS A 213 21.02 -15.54 3.68
C LYS A 213 20.87 -15.29 5.19
N GLY A 214 19.93 -14.42 5.57
CA GLY A 214 19.65 -14.01 6.95
C GLY A 214 20.41 -12.75 7.40
N GLU A 215 21.48 -12.36 6.72
CA GLU A 215 22.28 -11.18 7.11
C GLU A 215 21.70 -9.88 6.54
N LYS A 216 21.72 -8.83 7.36
CA LYS A 216 21.19 -7.50 7.02
C LYS A 216 22.25 -6.68 6.29
N VAL A 217 22.08 -6.53 4.98
CA VAL A 217 22.99 -5.77 4.10
C VAL A 217 22.41 -4.37 3.81
N LYS A 218 23.29 -3.40 3.61
CA LYS A 218 22.96 -2.02 3.27
C LYS A 218 23.61 -1.62 1.95
N PHE A 219 22.87 -0.91 1.12
CA PHE A 219 23.34 -0.33 -0.14
C PHE A 219 23.03 1.17 -0.20
N SER A 220 23.74 1.92 -1.04
CA SER A 220 23.33 3.28 -1.39
C SER A 220 21.91 3.28 -1.97
N PRO A 221 21.05 4.25 -1.65
CA PRO A 221 19.74 4.36 -2.28
C PRO A 221 19.90 4.57 -3.79
N TYR A 222 18.95 4.03 -4.55
CA TYR A 222 18.90 4.13 -6.00
C TYR A 222 20.11 3.49 -6.74
N SER A 223 20.65 2.41 -6.16
CA SER A 223 21.74 1.59 -6.71
C SER A 223 21.27 0.22 -7.22
N SER A 224 22.19 -0.58 -7.76
CA SER A 224 21.97 -1.96 -8.21
C SER A 224 20.75 -2.13 -9.13
N MET A 225 20.78 -1.39 -10.25
CA MET A 225 19.76 -1.41 -11.29
C MET A 225 19.57 -2.81 -11.88
N HIS A 226 18.33 -3.31 -11.86
CA HIS A 226 17.90 -4.52 -12.57
C HIS A 226 16.84 -4.13 -13.60
N ASN A 227 16.90 -4.69 -14.81
CA ASN A 227 15.80 -4.61 -15.78
C ASN A 227 14.81 -5.73 -15.50
N ILE A 228 13.59 -5.39 -15.06
CA ILE A 228 12.56 -6.33 -14.63
C ILE A 228 11.36 -6.24 -15.56
N ASP A 229 10.88 -7.40 -16.03
CA ASP A 229 9.65 -7.50 -16.81
C ASP A 229 8.43 -7.59 -15.89
N PHE A 230 7.55 -6.61 -15.99
CA PHE A 230 6.27 -6.53 -15.25
C PHE A 230 5.11 -7.21 -16.02
N GLY A 231 5.37 -7.82 -17.18
CA GLY A 231 4.36 -8.52 -17.97
C GLY A 231 3.50 -7.57 -18.83
N GLU A 232 2.39 -8.09 -19.35
CA GLU A 232 1.54 -7.39 -20.31
C GLU A 232 1.02 -6.05 -19.76
N GLY A 233 0.92 -5.04 -20.65
CA GLY A 233 0.54 -3.66 -20.35
C GLY A 233 1.70 -2.77 -19.87
N VAL A 234 2.70 -3.31 -19.18
CA VAL A 234 3.80 -2.52 -18.59
C VAL A 234 5.16 -2.87 -19.17
N GLY A 235 5.47 -4.16 -19.31
CA GLY A 235 6.71 -4.69 -19.88
C GLY A 235 7.95 -4.43 -19.03
N LYS A 236 9.10 -4.39 -19.70
CA LYS A 236 10.44 -4.26 -19.09
C LYS A 236 10.72 -2.84 -18.61
N LYS A 237 11.17 -2.70 -17.35
CA LYS A 237 11.53 -1.44 -16.69
C LYS A 237 12.79 -1.59 -15.84
N ASP A 238 13.58 -0.53 -15.77
CA ASP A 238 14.75 -0.46 -14.89
C ASP A 238 14.31 -0.10 -13.47
N VAL A 239 14.69 -0.90 -12.49
CA VAL A 239 14.33 -0.72 -11.08
C VAL A 239 15.56 -0.80 -10.17
N PHE A 240 15.59 0.04 -9.13
CA PHE A 240 16.76 0.35 -8.31
C PHE A 240 16.45 0.11 -6.82
N LEU A 241 17.44 -0.25 -6.01
CA LEU A 241 17.25 -0.55 -4.58
C LEU A 241 16.77 0.67 -3.78
N LEU A 242 15.72 0.48 -2.96
CA LEU A 242 15.23 1.47 -1.98
C LEU A 242 14.92 0.81 -0.63
N ASN A 243 14.87 1.62 0.43
CA ASN A 243 14.61 1.19 1.82
C ASN A 243 13.12 0.94 2.09
N LEU A 244 12.49 0.04 1.33
CA LEU A 244 11.06 -0.24 1.44
C LEU A 244 10.72 -0.97 2.77
N PRO A 245 9.57 -0.68 3.38
CA PRO A 245 9.23 -1.22 4.71
C PRO A 245 9.03 -2.74 4.72
N GLU A 246 8.42 -3.30 3.67
CA GLU A 246 8.08 -4.72 3.56
C GLU A 246 9.29 -5.65 3.44
N VAL A 247 10.47 -5.12 3.11
CA VAL A 247 11.72 -5.89 3.05
C VAL A 247 12.14 -6.38 4.44
N GLU A 248 11.84 -5.59 5.48
CA GLU A 248 12.18 -5.93 6.87
C GLU A 248 11.14 -6.85 7.51
N SER A 249 9.87 -6.68 7.16
CA SER A 249 8.77 -7.50 7.67
C SER A 249 8.65 -8.86 6.96
N ALA A 250 8.85 -8.95 5.64
CA ALA A 250 8.89 -10.23 4.96
C ALA A 250 10.04 -11.13 5.46
N HIS A 251 11.17 -10.53 5.86
CA HIS A 251 12.22 -11.27 6.55
C HIS A 251 11.79 -11.71 7.96
N GLN A 252 11.28 -10.79 8.80
CA GLN A 252 10.98 -11.05 10.21
C GLN A 252 9.70 -11.88 10.48
N VAL A 253 8.71 -11.80 9.60
CA VAL A 253 7.37 -12.42 9.75
C VAL A 253 7.24 -13.68 8.91
N LEU A 254 7.70 -13.63 7.66
CA LEU A 254 7.57 -14.75 6.71
C LEU A 254 8.81 -15.65 6.68
N GLY A 255 9.87 -15.28 7.43
CA GLY A 255 11.08 -16.08 7.61
C GLY A 255 11.98 -16.20 6.37
N VAL A 256 11.73 -15.43 5.30
CA VAL A 256 12.51 -15.53 4.06
C VAL A 256 13.93 -15.00 4.29
N PRO A 257 14.99 -15.76 3.99
CA PRO A 257 16.36 -15.39 4.37
C PRO A 257 16.99 -14.37 3.41
N THR A 258 16.56 -14.30 2.14
CA THR A 258 17.02 -13.28 1.18
C THR A 258 15.85 -12.41 0.75
N VAL A 259 15.91 -11.10 1.00
CA VAL A 259 14.80 -10.17 0.76
C VAL A 259 15.32 -8.85 0.19
N SER A 260 14.73 -8.37 -0.90
CA SER A 260 15.09 -7.06 -1.47
C SER A 260 13.90 -6.31 -2.09
N GLY A 261 13.93 -4.98 -2.01
CA GLY A 261 12.91 -4.09 -2.57
C GLY A 261 13.53 -3.14 -3.61
N ARG A 262 12.91 -3.03 -4.78
CA ARG A 262 13.34 -2.16 -5.88
C ARG A 262 12.20 -1.33 -6.45
N PHE A 263 12.50 -0.10 -6.86
CA PHE A 263 11.56 0.84 -7.47
C PHE A 263 12.15 1.45 -8.74
N GLY A 264 11.32 1.67 -9.76
CA GLY A 264 11.65 2.45 -10.95
C GLY A 264 10.48 3.34 -11.36
N THR A 265 10.78 4.44 -12.05
CA THR A 265 9.76 5.34 -12.61
C THR A 265 9.90 5.48 -14.12
N GLY A 266 8.81 5.90 -14.77
CA GLY A 266 8.79 6.33 -16.16
C GLY A 266 8.45 7.82 -16.25
N PRO A 267 8.88 8.55 -17.29
CA PRO A 267 9.84 8.15 -18.32
C PRO A 267 11.25 7.90 -17.76
N PHE A 268 12.03 7.09 -18.47
CA PHE A 268 13.31 6.54 -18.01
C PHE A 268 14.31 7.59 -17.48
N PHE A 269 14.30 8.82 -18.02
CA PHE A 269 15.19 9.89 -17.58
C PHE A 269 14.92 10.35 -16.14
N TRP A 270 13.73 10.14 -15.57
CA TRP A 270 13.51 10.39 -14.15
C TRP A 270 14.37 9.49 -13.27
N ASN A 271 14.65 8.25 -13.69
CA ASN A 271 15.55 7.37 -12.96
C ASN A 271 16.98 7.95 -12.89
N TRP A 272 17.43 8.60 -13.97
CA TRP A 272 18.70 9.33 -13.98
C TRP A 272 18.66 10.56 -13.07
N THR A 273 17.55 11.31 -13.04
CA THR A 273 17.39 12.44 -12.11
C THR A 273 17.39 12.01 -10.64
N LEU A 274 16.69 10.92 -10.29
CA LEU A 274 16.66 10.37 -8.93
C LEU A 274 18.04 9.83 -8.52
N SER A 275 18.76 9.16 -9.42
CA SER A 275 20.14 8.74 -9.21
C SER A 275 21.10 9.93 -9.07
N ALA A 276 20.95 10.99 -9.87
CA ALA A 276 21.73 12.21 -9.72
C ALA A 276 21.47 12.90 -8.37
N ILE A 277 20.22 12.87 -7.87
CA ILE A 277 19.88 13.41 -6.55
C ILE A 277 20.60 12.68 -5.42
N THR A 278 20.74 11.34 -5.46
CA THR A 278 21.46 10.59 -4.40
C THR A 278 22.98 10.84 -4.38
N HIS A 279 23.55 11.33 -5.49
CA HIS A 279 24.97 11.67 -5.60
C HIS A 279 25.26 13.17 -5.36
N LEU A 280 24.33 14.07 -5.71
CA LEU A 280 24.52 15.52 -5.66
C LEU A 280 23.90 16.19 -4.42
N VAL A 281 22.87 15.61 -3.83
CA VAL A 281 22.20 16.17 -2.64
C VAL A 281 22.63 15.39 -1.39
N PRO A 282 23.24 16.03 -0.37
CA PRO A 282 23.65 15.34 0.85
C PRO A 282 22.46 14.63 1.52
N SER A 283 22.65 13.39 1.98
CA SER A 283 21.59 12.61 2.65
C SER A 283 20.96 13.33 3.84
N ASN A 284 21.75 14.15 4.57
CA ASN A 284 21.26 15.00 5.66
C ASN A 284 20.24 16.08 5.21
N PHE A 285 20.29 16.52 3.95
CA PHE A 285 19.33 17.46 3.35
C PHE A 285 18.05 16.71 2.95
N LEU A 286 18.20 15.54 2.32
CA LEU A 286 17.07 14.64 2.00
C LEU A 286 16.36 14.08 3.24
N ARG A 287 17.04 14.11 4.41
CA ARG A 287 16.47 13.78 5.73
C ARG A 287 15.88 14.98 6.48
N ASN A 288 15.93 16.20 5.93
CA ASN A 288 15.42 17.40 6.61
C ASN A 288 14.02 17.78 6.09
N GLN A 289 13.03 17.82 6.98
CA GLN A 289 11.64 18.18 6.66
C GLN A 289 11.53 19.48 5.85
N ARG A 290 12.11 20.58 6.33
CA ARG A 290 11.95 21.90 5.69
C ARG A 290 12.55 21.92 4.28
N ILE A 291 13.65 21.21 4.08
CA ILE A 291 14.33 21.13 2.78
C ILE A 291 13.51 20.26 1.81
N VAL A 292 13.00 19.11 2.26
CA VAL A 292 12.11 18.28 1.44
C VAL A 292 10.79 18.99 1.13
N GLU A 293 10.21 19.75 2.06
CA GLU A 293 9.03 20.59 1.80
C GLU A 293 9.30 21.64 0.72
N MET A 294 10.47 22.30 0.73
CA MET A 294 10.87 23.23 -0.35
C MET A 294 11.08 22.50 -1.69
N LEU A 295 11.73 21.34 -1.71
CA LEU A 295 11.90 20.51 -2.91
C LEU A 295 10.54 20.12 -3.50
N VAL A 296 9.61 19.63 -2.65
CA VAL A 296 8.23 19.28 -3.02
C VAL A 296 7.42 20.50 -3.48
N GLN A 297 7.65 21.68 -2.91
CA GLN A 297 6.99 22.90 -3.40
C GLN A 297 7.44 23.26 -4.82
N PHE A 298 8.74 23.16 -5.10
CA PHE A 298 9.34 23.49 -6.39
C PHE A 298 9.10 22.44 -7.49
N SER A 299 9.24 21.15 -7.18
CA SER A 299 9.19 20.08 -8.19
C SER A 299 7.77 19.60 -8.53
N TYR A 300 6.82 19.68 -7.59
CA TYR A 300 5.47 19.13 -7.79
C TYR A 300 4.71 19.71 -9.01
N PRO A 301 4.78 21.02 -9.35
CA PRO A 301 4.14 21.54 -10.56
C PRO A 301 4.71 20.93 -11.85
N LEU A 302 6.03 20.76 -11.93
CA LEU A 302 6.70 20.12 -13.07
C LEU A 302 6.33 18.63 -13.17
N ILE A 303 6.33 17.92 -12.03
CA ILE A 303 5.96 16.51 -11.97
C ILE A 303 4.51 16.31 -12.41
N ARG A 304 3.56 17.11 -11.91
CA ARG A 304 2.16 17.08 -12.37
C ARG A 304 2.00 17.39 -13.87
N ALA A 305 2.86 18.23 -14.45
CA ALA A 305 2.85 18.48 -15.88
C ALA A 305 3.35 17.27 -16.70
N VAL A 306 4.31 16.51 -16.17
CA VAL A 306 4.78 15.26 -16.80
C VAL A 306 3.77 14.13 -16.62
N ASP A 307 3.14 13.99 -15.45
CA ASP A 307 2.08 12.99 -15.19
C ASP A 307 0.97 13.02 -16.26
N VAL A 308 0.54 14.23 -16.64
CA VAL A 308 -0.48 14.47 -17.69
C VAL A 308 -0.03 14.01 -19.08
N LEU A 309 1.28 13.99 -19.35
CA LEU A 309 1.86 13.57 -20.64
C LEU A 309 2.21 12.08 -20.67
N THR A 310 2.51 11.48 -19.53
CA THR A 310 3.09 10.13 -19.46
C THR A 310 2.16 9.09 -18.85
N GLY A 311 1.02 9.51 -18.32
CA GLY A 311 0.09 8.67 -17.57
C GLY A 311 0.58 8.39 -16.15
N GLU A 312 -0.31 7.79 -15.36
CA GLU A 312 -0.16 7.58 -13.91
C GLU A 312 -0.04 6.07 -13.55
N THR A 313 0.25 5.24 -14.55
CA THR A 313 0.20 3.77 -14.49
C THR A 313 1.22 3.18 -13.54
N MET A 314 0.80 2.22 -12.71
CA MET A 314 1.68 1.54 -11.78
C MET A 314 1.71 0.03 -12.00
N SER A 315 2.75 -0.61 -11.46
CA SER A 315 2.82 -2.06 -11.34
C SER A 315 3.65 -2.50 -10.15
N ILE A 316 3.31 -3.67 -9.61
CA ILE A 316 4.02 -4.33 -8.53
C ILE A 316 4.21 -5.78 -8.93
N LYS A 317 5.43 -6.28 -8.75
CA LYS A 317 5.80 -7.66 -9.01
C LYS A 317 6.54 -8.22 -7.80
N VAL A 318 5.99 -9.29 -7.22
CA VAL A 318 6.60 -10.03 -6.11
C VAL A 318 7.01 -11.40 -6.63
N ASP A 319 8.31 -11.67 -6.67
CA ASP A 319 8.86 -12.98 -7.04
C ASP A 319 9.30 -13.71 -5.76
N LEU A 320 8.89 -14.97 -5.59
CA LEU A 320 9.29 -15.88 -4.51
C LEU A 320 9.95 -17.13 -5.10
N GLU A 321 11.04 -17.59 -4.49
CA GLU A 321 11.83 -18.74 -4.91
C GLU A 321 12.09 -19.70 -3.75
N CYS A 322 11.99 -21.01 -4.03
CA CYS A 322 12.26 -22.11 -3.10
C CYS A 322 13.44 -22.99 -3.56
N SER A 323 14.11 -23.61 -2.59
CA SER A 323 15.34 -24.41 -2.80
C SER A 323 15.16 -25.71 -3.59
N ASP A 324 13.93 -26.05 -3.99
CA ASP A 324 13.58 -27.20 -4.85
C ASP A 324 13.28 -26.79 -6.30
N GLY A 325 13.43 -25.49 -6.63
CA GLY A 325 13.13 -24.96 -7.96
C GLY A 325 11.64 -24.64 -8.19
N TYR A 326 10.80 -24.69 -7.15
CA TYR A 326 9.48 -24.06 -7.17
C TYR A 326 9.63 -22.54 -7.06
N ASN A 327 9.22 -21.83 -8.12
CA ASN A 327 9.22 -20.37 -8.16
C ASN A 327 7.80 -19.86 -8.44
N THR A 328 7.40 -18.75 -7.81
CA THR A 328 6.07 -18.17 -8.00
C THR A 328 6.11 -16.64 -8.00
N THR A 329 5.40 -16.04 -8.94
CA THR A 329 5.38 -14.60 -9.20
C THR A 329 3.95 -14.08 -9.07
N ALA A 330 3.74 -13.04 -8.25
CA ALA A 330 2.54 -12.21 -8.25
C ALA A 330 2.81 -10.94 -9.05
N ILE A 331 1.91 -10.59 -9.98
CA ILE A 331 1.91 -9.29 -10.68
C ILE A 331 0.58 -8.58 -10.45
N PHE A 332 0.66 -7.27 -10.24
CA PHE A 332 -0.44 -6.31 -10.17
C PHE A 332 -0.13 -5.09 -11.04
N SER A 333 -1.11 -4.56 -11.77
CA SER A 333 -1.01 -3.30 -12.52
C SER A 333 -2.36 -2.56 -12.57
N HIS A 334 -2.30 -1.24 -12.56
CA HIS A 334 -3.47 -0.35 -12.64
C HIS A 334 -3.11 0.94 -13.41
N GLU A 335 -4.05 1.52 -14.16
CA GLU A 335 -3.79 2.71 -15.00
C GLU A 335 -3.36 3.96 -14.21
N LYS A 336 -3.71 4.01 -12.93
CA LYS A 336 -3.43 5.12 -11.98
C LYS A 336 -3.11 4.58 -10.59
N LEU A 337 -1.99 4.98 -10.00
CA LEU A 337 -1.64 4.59 -8.62
C LEU A 337 -2.62 5.15 -7.57
N SER A 338 -3.16 6.37 -7.75
CA SER A 338 -4.07 6.98 -6.77
C SER A 338 -5.38 6.20 -6.59
N GLU A 339 -5.96 5.70 -7.68
CA GLU A 339 -7.20 4.92 -7.66
C GLU A 339 -6.94 3.53 -7.08
N ALA A 340 -5.89 2.84 -7.51
CA ALA A 340 -5.47 1.55 -6.94
C ALA A 340 -5.27 1.64 -5.41
N ALA A 341 -4.60 2.70 -4.94
CA ALA A 341 -4.39 2.93 -3.51
C ALA A 341 -5.71 3.14 -2.75
N GLY A 342 -6.69 3.81 -3.35
CA GLY A 342 -8.02 4.00 -2.78
C GLY A 342 -8.83 2.71 -2.67
N VAL A 343 -8.92 1.95 -3.77
CA VAL A 343 -9.66 0.66 -3.81
C VAL A 343 -9.06 -0.36 -2.86
N ALA A 344 -7.73 -0.37 -2.74
CA ALA A 344 -7.02 -1.16 -1.75
C ALA A 344 -7.36 -0.79 -0.31
N THR A 345 -7.30 0.50 0.01
CA THR A 345 -7.63 0.99 1.35
C THR A 345 -9.07 0.63 1.71
N ALA A 346 -9.99 0.72 0.74
CA ALA A 346 -11.38 0.32 0.90
C ALA A 346 -11.57 -1.19 1.16
N ALA A 347 -10.86 -2.07 0.45
CA ALA A 347 -10.97 -3.53 0.66
C ALA A 347 -10.50 -3.98 2.05
N PHE A 348 -9.49 -3.32 2.60
CA PHE A 348 -9.04 -3.53 3.98
C PHE A 348 -10.02 -2.99 5.03
N VAL A 349 -10.58 -1.79 4.80
CA VAL A 349 -11.65 -1.25 5.66
C VAL A 349 -12.78 -2.26 5.76
N LEU A 350 -13.21 -2.85 4.65
CA LEU A 350 -14.22 -3.91 4.64
C LEU A 350 -13.75 -5.16 5.40
N ALA A 351 -12.53 -5.66 5.17
CA ALA A 351 -12.02 -6.84 5.89
C ALA A 351 -11.94 -6.64 7.42
N VAL A 352 -11.50 -5.46 7.90
CA VAL A 352 -11.48 -5.13 9.33
C VAL A 352 -12.90 -5.04 9.89
N LEU A 353 -13.83 -4.38 9.17
CA LEU A 353 -15.25 -4.32 9.57
C LEU A 353 -15.95 -5.70 9.53
N GLU A 354 -15.47 -6.62 8.70
CA GLU A 354 -15.93 -8.02 8.64
C GLU A 354 -15.28 -8.92 9.70
N GLY A 355 -14.41 -8.37 10.56
CA GLY A 355 -13.80 -9.09 11.67
C GLY A 355 -12.54 -9.90 11.32
N SER A 356 -11.92 -9.65 10.15
CA SER A 356 -10.74 -10.38 9.66
C SER A 356 -9.43 -10.06 10.40
N THR A 357 -9.49 -9.27 11.47
CA THR A 357 -8.34 -8.69 12.19
C THR A 357 -8.51 -8.82 13.70
N LYS A 358 -7.55 -9.44 14.38
CA LYS A 358 -7.55 -9.60 15.84
C LYS A 358 -7.21 -8.28 16.56
N PRO A 359 -7.64 -8.08 17.81
CA PRO A 359 -7.24 -6.93 18.62
C PRO A 359 -5.73 -6.72 18.71
N GLY A 360 -5.31 -5.45 18.76
CA GLY A 360 -3.91 -5.03 18.63
C GLY A 360 -3.70 -4.19 17.37
N VAL A 361 -2.46 -3.77 17.13
CA VAL A 361 -2.03 -3.29 15.81
C VAL A 361 -1.19 -4.41 15.19
N TRP A 362 -1.20 -4.59 13.87
CA TRP A 362 -0.64 -5.79 13.23
C TRP A 362 -0.10 -5.53 11.85
N TYR A 363 0.89 -6.33 11.43
CA TYR A 363 1.27 -6.35 10.03
C TYR A 363 0.16 -7.11 9.28
N PRO A 364 -0.45 -6.64 8.16
CA PRO A 364 -1.29 -7.49 7.30
C PRO A 364 -0.71 -8.85 6.91
N GLU A 365 0.62 -8.99 6.84
CA GLU A 365 1.32 -10.27 6.70
C GLU A 365 1.37 -11.11 8.00
N GLU A 366 1.31 -10.49 9.19
CA GLU A 366 0.99 -11.20 10.46
C GLU A 366 -0.46 -11.76 10.33
N PRO A 367 -0.72 -13.06 10.58
CA PRO A 367 -2.07 -13.66 10.46
C PRO A 367 -3.15 -13.01 11.35
N GLU A 368 -2.72 -12.31 12.40
CA GLU A 368 -3.54 -11.48 13.26
C GLU A 368 -4.04 -10.19 12.57
N GLY A 369 -3.30 -9.67 11.59
CA GLY A 369 -3.61 -8.43 10.89
C GLY A 369 -4.65 -8.61 9.80
N ILE A 370 -4.45 -9.61 8.92
CA ILE A 370 -5.50 -10.13 8.04
C ILE A 370 -5.39 -11.66 8.07
N SER A 371 -6.46 -12.32 8.53
CA SER A 371 -6.56 -13.77 8.60
C SER A 371 -6.36 -14.41 7.22
N ILE A 372 -5.78 -15.62 7.17
CA ILE A 372 -5.35 -16.26 5.92
C ILE A 372 -6.54 -16.47 4.97
N GLU A 373 -7.69 -16.82 5.52
CA GLU A 373 -8.96 -17.04 4.84
C GLU A 373 -9.51 -15.75 4.22
N ALA A 374 -9.32 -14.62 4.90
CA ALA A 374 -9.73 -13.31 4.42
C ALA A 374 -8.83 -12.78 3.29
N ARG A 375 -7.56 -13.22 3.20
CA ARG A 375 -6.60 -12.70 2.22
C ARG A 375 -7.07 -12.89 0.79
N GLU A 376 -7.66 -14.03 0.42
CA GLU A 376 -8.12 -14.24 -0.98
C GLU A 376 -9.30 -13.34 -1.34
N THR A 377 -10.27 -13.15 -0.43
CA THR A 377 -11.42 -12.27 -0.65
C THR A 377 -11.03 -10.78 -0.62
N LEU A 378 -10.11 -10.40 0.26
CA LEU A 378 -9.46 -9.09 0.21
C LEU A 378 -8.76 -8.90 -1.14
N LEU A 379 -7.98 -9.89 -1.60
CA LEU A 379 -7.25 -9.82 -2.86
C LEU A 379 -8.19 -9.68 -4.07
N ARG A 380 -9.32 -10.39 -4.06
CA ARG A 380 -10.34 -10.35 -5.11
C ARG A 380 -10.98 -8.97 -5.30
N ARG A 381 -11.14 -8.19 -4.22
CA ARG A 381 -11.84 -6.88 -4.22
C ARG A 381 -11.14 -5.76 -4.99
N VAL A 382 -9.88 -5.94 -5.37
CA VAL A 382 -9.02 -4.87 -5.93
C VAL A 382 -8.14 -5.35 -7.08
N ALA A 383 -8.26 -6.63 -7.44
CA ALA A 383 -8.23 -7.00 -8.85
C ALA A 383 -9.39 -6.32 -9.63
N ASP A 384 -10.44 -5.84 -8.96
CA ASP A 384 -11.45 -4.95 -9.57
C ASP A 384 -10.82 -3.59 -9.93
N GLY A 385 -11.04 -3.15 -11.18
CA GLY A 385 -10.36 -2.00 -11.80
C GLY A 385 -8.92 -2.25 -12.29
N ALA A 386 -8.29 -3.37 -11.93
CA ALA A 386 -6.91 -3.66 -12.33
C ALA A 386 -6.77 -3.94 -13.83
N THR A 387 -5.71 -3.43 -14.46
CA THR A 387 -5.37 -3.75 -15.86
C THR A 387 -4.67 -5.08 -15.98
N ASN A 388 -3.93 -5.49 -14.94
CA ASN A 388 -3.31 -6.80 -14.85
C ASN A 388 -3.31 -7.26 -13.38
N SER A 389 -3.66 -8.52 -13.16
CA SER A 389 -3.48 -9.18 -11.86
C SER A 389 -3.40 -10.68 -12.10
N VAL A 390 -2.26 -11.31 -11.77
CA VAL A 390 -1.98 -12.74 -12.04
C VAL A 390 -0.99 -13.35 -11.04
N VAL A 391 -1.29 -14.56 -10.56
CA VAL A 391 -0.28 -15.46 -9.99
C VAL A 391 0.25 -16.33 -11.13
N ILE A 392 1.58 -16.40 -11.29
CA ILE A 392 2.26 -17.27 -12.25
C ILE A 392 3.16 -18.23 -11.47
N LYS A 393 2.94 -19.53 -11.63
CA LYS A 393 3.75 -20.59 -11.01
C LYS A 393 4.71 -21.18 -12.04
N TYR A 394 5.96 -21.35 -11.66
CA TYR A 394 6.98 -22.04 -12.43
C TYR A 394 7.47 -23.23 -11.60
N VAL A 395 6.99 -24.42 -11.97
CA VAL A 395 7.49 -25.68 -11.38
C VAL A 395 8.63 -26.17 -12.25
N THR A 396 9.86 -26.07 -11.77
CA THR A 396 11.02 -26.63 -12.45
C THR A 396 11.00 -28.15 -12.28
N THR A 397 10.43 -28.87 -13.24
CA THR A 397 10.44 -30.34 -13.22
C THR A 397 11.85 -30.86 -13.52
N SER A 398 12.61 -31.14 -12.47
CA SER A 398 13.87 -31.87 -12.54
C SER A 398 13.65 -33.23 -13.21
N THR A 399 14.23 -33.41 -14.39
CA THR A 399 14.25 -34.65 -15.17
C THR A 399 15.38 -35.58 -14.73
#